data_AF-A0A1G4MF08-F1
#
_entry.id   AF-A0A1G4MF08-F1
#
_cell.length_a   1.000
_cell.length_b   1.000
_cell.length_c   1.000
_cell.angle_alpha   90.00
_cell.angle_beta   90.00
_cell.angle_gamma   90.00
#
_symmetry.space_group_name_H-M   'P 1'
#
loop_
_entity.id
_entity.type
_entity.pdbx_description
1 polymer ?
#
loop_
_entity_poly.entity_id
_entity_poly.type
_entity_poly.pdbx_seq_one_letter_code
_entity_poly.pdbx_strand_id
1 'polypeptide(L)'
;MSFDDYASFMAQEIDRIADDSSLEDVIGEALPPAVAQRVAQGLQNEVDLRCREIFNTRNQDIVLAKIKDAESTKRLEELKTIIELVGDFPRERIGEDLVDMGTEEAPKYFSLQNIMADLEKLPRVSLVDSDDGDDAALMREYDELRQSLAEKAQVIRLGKIKLRNWQSQLDKLELLVSAVRETHGNDAEAYFRDYRERVLKEAKESAMLIEEVLKKNTQLSPDKRDLLLELAKQFNFA
;
A
#
# COMPACT_ATOMS: atom_id res chain seq x y z
N MET A 1 4.69 -0.96 -12.95
CA MET A 1 3.55 -1.04 -12.01
C MET A 1 3.56 -2.40 -11.32
N SER A 2 2.98 -2.51 -10.12
CA SER A 2 2.80 -3.75 -9.38
C SER A 2 1.63 -4.56 -9.97
N PHE A 3 1.58 -5.87 -9.71
CA PHE A 3 0.44 -6.72 -10.08
C PHE A 3 -0.88 -6.21 -9.50
N ASP A 4 -0.82 -5.71 -8.26
CA ASP A 4 -1.99 -5.14 -7.57
C ASP A 4 -2.48 -3.85 -8.24
N ASP A 5 -1.57 -3.07 -8.85
CA ASP A 5 -1.94 -1.86 -9.59
C ASP A 5 -2.73 -2.24 -10.86
N TYR A 6 -2.30 -3.27 -11.60
CA TYR A 6 -3.03 -3.76 -12.78
C TYR A 6 -4.38 -4.37 -12.43
N ALA A 7 -4.44 -5.15 -11.33
CA ALA A 7 -5.68 -5.73 -10.86
C ALA A 7 -6.68 -4.65 -10.45
N SER A 8 -6.21 -3.62 -9.72
CA SER A 8 -7.05 -2.49 -9.31
C SER A 8 -7.53 -1.64 -10.50
N PHE A 9 -6.65 -1.42 -11.49
CA PHE A 9 -7.01 -0.71 -12.72
C PHE A 9 -8.06 -1.48 -13.53
N MET A 10 -7.89 -2.80 -13.73
CA MET A 10 -8.88 -3.59 -14.45
C MET A 10 -10.22 -3.64 -13.72
N ALA A 11 -10.23 -3.77 -12.39
CA ALA A 11 -11.47 -3.74 -11.62
C ALA A 11 -12.21 -2.41 -11.82
N GLN A 12 -11.50 -1.28 -11.70
CA GLN A 12 -12.07 0.05 -11.89
C GLN A 12 -12.60 0.28 -13.30
N GLU A 13 -11.89 -0.20 -14.33
CA GLU A 13 -12.31 0.01 -15.72
C GLU A 13 -13.48 -0.91 -16.09
N ILE A 14 -13.58 -2.11 -15.52
CA ILE A 14 -14.73 -3.01 -15.70
C ILE A 14 -15.97 -2.42 -15.03
N ASP A 15 -15.84 -1.90 -13.81
CA ASP A 15 -16.93 -1.20 -13.12
C ASP A 15 -17.38 0.03 -13.91
N ARG A 16 -16.43 0.79 -14.47
CA ARG A 16 -16.73 1.95 -15.32
C ARG A 16 -17.47 1.58 -16.60
N ILE A 17 -17.05 0.52 -17.29
CA ILE A 17 -17.72 0.05 -18.52
C ILE A 17 -19.13 -0.47 -18.19
N ALA A 18 -19.32 -1.07 -17.02
CA ALA A 18 -20.65 -1.49 -16.57
C ALA A 18 -21.55 -0.27 -16.29
N ASP A 19 -21.02 0.77 -15.62
CA ASP A 19 -21.78 1.98 -15.28
C ASP A 19 -22.09 2.89 -16.48
N ASP A 20 -21.20 2.97 -17.47
CA ASP A 20 -21.33 3.84 -18.67
C ASP A 20 -22.18 3.19 -19.79
N SER A 21 -22.70 1.99 -19.56
CA SER A 21 -23.45 1.22 -20.55
C SER A 21 -24.97 1.46 -20.52
N SER A 22 -25.44 2.61 -19.99
CA SER A 22 -26.87 2.95 -20.00
C SER A 22 -27.33 3.23 -21.45
N LEU A 23 -28.06 2.27 -22.02
CA LEU A 23 -28.56 2.34 -23.40
C LEU A 23 -29.77 3.28 -23.57
N GLU A 24 -30.09 4.11 -22.57
CA GLU A 24 -31.23 5.03 -22.61
C GLU A 24 -31.08 6.08 -23.72
N ASP A 25 -29.85 6.46 -24.07
CA ASP A 25 -29.55 7.46 -25.12
C ASP A 25 -29.46 6.88 -26.55
N VAL A 26 -29.39 5.55 -26.71
CA VAL A 26 -29.17 4.90 -28.03
C VAL A 26 -30.48 4.66 -28.78
N ILE A 27 -31.61 4.57 -28.07
CA ILE A 27 -32.93 4.38 -28.70
C ILE A 27 -33.57 5.75 -28.94
N GLY A 28 -33.16 6.39 -30.04
CA GLY A 28 -33.74 7.66 -30.49
C GLY A 28 -35.27 7.60 -30.70
N GLU A 29 -35.89 8.78 -30.82
CA GLU A 29 -37.34 9.11 -30.86
C GLU A 29 -38.23 8.31 -31.86
N ALA A 30 -37.72 7.31 -32.57
CA ALA A 30 -38.41 6.56 -33.63
C ALA A 30 -39.36 5.45 -33.14
N LEU A 31 -39.35 5.10 -31.84
CA LEU A 31 -40.14 4.00 -31.28
C LEU A 31 -41.15 4.49 -30.23
N PRO A 32 -42.37 3.91 -30.18
CA PRO A 32 -43.31 4.18 -29.10
C PRO A 32 -42.68 3.91 -27.72
N PRO A 33 -42.90 4.76 -26.70
CA PRO A 33 -42.13 4.75 -25.45
C PRO A 33 -42.20 3.41 -24.70
N ALA A 34 -43.34 2.71 -24.75
CA ALA A 34 -43.50 1.39 -24.13
C ALA A 34 -42.72 0.27 -24.86
N VAL A 35 -42.46 0.42 -26.16
CA VAL A 35 -41.68 -0.53 -26.97
C VAL A 35 -40.20 -0.21 -26.84
N ALA A 36 -39.83 1.07 -26.87
CA ALA A 36 -38.47 1.54 -26.64
C ALA A 36 -37.94 1.07 -25.28
N GLN A 37 -38.72 1.20 -24.21
CA GLN A 37 -38.32 0.79 -22.87
C GLN A 37 -38.11 -0.74 -22.76
N ARG A 38 -38.95 -1.55 -23.42
CA ARG A 38 -38.78 -3.01 -23.44
C ARG A 38 -37.56 -3.45 -24.25
N VAL A 39 -37.29 -2.78 -25.36
CA VAL A 39 -36.11 -3.08 -26.20
C VAL A 39 -34.84 -2.63 -25.49
N ALA A 40 -34.83 -1.46 -24.86
CA ALA A 40 -33.72 -0.99 -24.01
C ALA A 40 -33.44 -1.99 -22.89
N GLN A 41 -34.47 -2.39 -22.14
CA GLN A 41 -34.31 -3.33 -21.04
C GLN A 41 -33.84 -4.72 -21.51
N GLY A 42 -34.33 -5.19 -22.66
CA GLY A 42 -33.88 -6.45 -23.27
C GLY A 42 -32.43 -6.40 -23.74
N LEU A 43 -32.01 -5.30 -24.37
CA LEU A 43 -30.63 -5.08 -24.80
C LEU A 43 -29.70 -4.93 -23.60
N GLN A 44 -30.11 -4.19 -22.57
CA GLN A 44 -29.32 -4.03 -21.34
C GLN A 44 -29.09 -5.38 -20.68
N ASN A 45 -30.13 -6.20 -20.54
CA ASN A 45 -30.00 -7.54 -19.95
C ASN A 45 -29.03 -8.45 -20.75
N GLU A 46 -29.07 -8.38 -22.08
CA GLU A 46 -28.17 -9.15 -22.95
C GLU A 46 -26.72 -8.65 -22.86
N VAL A 47 -26.53 -7.33 -22.77
CA VAL A 47 -25.22 -6.71 -22.54
C VAL A 47 -24.68 -7.12 -21.18
N ASP A 48 -25.48 -7.04 -20.12
CA ASP A 48 -25.08 -7.43 -18.76
C ASP A 48 -24.69 -8.91 -18.68
N LEU A 49 -25.44 -9.79 -19.34
CA LEU A 49 -25.12 -11.22 -19.44
C LEU A 49 -23.78 -11.45 -20.12
N ARG A 50 -23.54 -10.81 -21.27
CA ARG A 50 -22.27 -10.95 -22.01
C ARG A 50 -21.09 -10.33 -21.26
N CYS A 51 -21.30 -9.19 -20.60
CA CYS A 51 -20.29 -8.57 -19.74
C CYS A 51 -19.88 -9.51 -18.61
N ARG A 52 -20.83 -10.17 -17.93
CA ARG A 52 -20.51 -11.15 -16.87
C ARG A 52 -19.75 -12.37 -17.39
N GLU A 53 -20.07 -12.85 -18.59
CA GLU A 53 -19.36 -13.98 -19.19
C GLU A 53 -17.92 -13.60 -19.59
N ILE A 54 -17.72 -12.42 -20.19
CA ILE A 54 -16.42 -11.96 -20.68
C ILE A 54 -15.53 -11.48 -19.53
N PHE A 55 -16.06 -10.70 -18.60
CA PHE A 55 -15.34 -10.11 -17.47
C PHE A 55 -15.37 -10.98 -16.20
N ASN A 56 -15.60 -12.29 -16.32
CA ASN A 56 -15.49 -13.18 -15.17
C ASN A 56 -14.07 -13.15 -14.58
N THR A 57 -13.94 -13.47 -13.29
CA THR A 57 -12.66 -13.44 -12.55
C THR A 57 -11.56 -14.25 -13.23
N ARG A 58 -11.91 -15.40 -13.83
CA ARG A 58 -10.95 -16.27 -14.52
C ARG A 58 -10.37 -15.62 -15.77
N ASN A 59 -11.18 -14.90 -16.55
CA ASN A 59 -10.72 -14.20 -17.74
C ASN A 59 -9.89 -12.98 -17.36
N GLN A 60 -10.26 -12.28 -16.29
CA GLN A 60 -9.46 -11.19 -15.73
C GLN A 60 -8.06 -11.70 -15.32
N ASP A 61 -7.98 -12.81 -14.60
CA ASP A 61 -6.70 -13.42 -14.21
C ASP A 61 -5.83 -13.80 -15.42
N ILE A 62 -6.44 -14.35 -16.48
CA ILE A 62 -5.73 -14.70 -17.72
C ILE A 62 -5.17 -13.45 -18.41
N VAL A 63 -5.94 -12.36 -18.46
CA VAL A 63 -5.50 -11.10 -19.06
C VAL A 63 -4.39 -10.47 -18.22
N LEU A 64 -4.51 -10.46 -16.89
CA LEU A 64 -3.46 -9.96 -15.99
C LEU A 64 -2.16 -10.75 -16.12
N ALA A 65 -2.25 -12.08 -16.23
CA ALA A 65 -1.08 -12.92 -16.47
C ALA A 65 -0.40 -12.56 -17.80
N LYS A 66 -1.17 -12.38 -18.88
CA LYS A 66 -0.63 -11.97 -20.19
C LYS A 66 0.00 -10.59 -20.17
N ILE A 67 -0.61 -9.62 -19.47
CA ILE A 67 -0.05 -8.27 -19.32
C ILE A 67 1.26 -8.33 -18.56
N LYS A 68 1.31 -9.10 -17.47
CA LYS A 68 2.52 -9.28 -16.67
C LYS A 68 3.64 -9.94 -17.48
N ASP A 69 3.32 -10.97 -18.25
CA ASP A 69 4.30 -11.67 -19.09
C ASP A 69 4.81 -10.75 -20.21
N ALA A 70 3.92 -10.00 -20.86
CA ALA A 70 4.29 -9.02 -21.89
C ALA A 70 5.14 -7.88 -21.32
N GLU A 71 4.78 -7.35 -20.14
CA GLU A 71 5.58 -6.30 -19.48
C GLU A 71 6.94 -6.85 -19.03
N SER A 72 7.00 -8.09 -18.55
CA SER A 72 8.27 -8.72 -18.18
C SER A 72 9.19 -8.89 -19.40
N THR A 73 8.62 -9.29 -20.54
CA THR A 73 9.35 -9.45 -21.80
C THR A 73 9.85 -8.10 -22.30
N LYS A 74 8.99 -7.08 -22.29
CA LYS A 74 9.35 -5.71 -22.69
C LYS A 74 10.44 -5.11 -21.80
N ARG A 75 10.33 -5.28 -20.48
CA ARG A 75 11.38 -4.84 -19.54
C ARG A 75 12.70 -5.56 -19.81
N LEU A 76 12.66 -6.83 -20.18
CA LEU A 76 13.85 -7.62 -20.51
C LEU A 76 14.48 -7.14 -21.82
N GLU A 77 13.68 -6.79 -22.84
CA GLU A 77 14.15 -6.17 -24.08
C GLU A 77 14.74 -4.77 -23.87
N GLU A 78 14.09 -3.92 -23.05
CA GLU A 78 14.61 -2.62 -22.64
C GLU A 78 15.95 -2.77 -21.91
N LEU A 79 16.07 -3.77 -21.02
CA LEU A 79 17.30 -4.06 -20.29
C LEU A 79 18.42 -4.59 -21.19
N LYS A 80 18.09 -5.46 -22.15
CA LYS A 80 19.05 -5.93 -23.18
C LYS A 80 19.57 -4.77 -24.00
N THR A 81 18.69 -3.88 -24.45
CA THR A 81 19.07 -2.65 -25.17
C THR A 81 20.05 -1.82 -24.34
N ILE A 82 19.81 -1.65 -23.04
CA ILE A 82 20.72 -0.93 -22.13
C ILE A 82 22.09 -1.61 -22.04
N ILE A 83 22.12 -2.94 -21.96
CA ILE A 83 23.37 -3.68 -21.80
C ILE A 83 24.19 -3.71 -23.10
N GLU A 84 23.52 -3.79 -24.25
CA GLU A 84 24.15 -3.63 -25.56
C GLU A 84 24.72 -2.22 -25.76
N LEU A 85 24.01 -1.18 -25.29
CA LEU A 85 24.51 0.20 -25.24
C LEU A 85 25.75 0.36 -24.34
N VAL A 86 25.91 -0.50 -23.33
CA VAL A 86 26.99 -0.46 -22.32
C VAL A 86 28.23 -1.26 -22.79
N GLY A 87 28.27 -1.71 -24.05
CA GLY A 87 29.28 -2.61 -24.63
C GLY A 87 30.76 -2.26 -24.38
N ASP A 88 31.10 -1.00 -24.05
CA ASP A 88 32.47 -0.55 -23.78
C ASP A 88 32.87 -0.52 -22.29
N PHE A 89 31.98 -0.85 -21.35
CA PHE A 89 32.36 -0.93 -19.94
C PHE A 89 32.93 -2.31 -19.56
N PRO A 90 34.10 -2.38 -18.90
CA PRO A 90 34.66 -3.65 -18.46
C PRO A 90 33.69 -4.34 -17.50
N ARG A 91 33.27 -5.57 -17.85
CA ARG A 91 32.26 -6.39 -17.14
C ARG A 91 32.50 -6.51 -15.64
N GLU A 92 33.76 -6.40 -15.21
CA GLU A 92 34.20 -6.39 -13.82
C GLU A 92 33.60 -5.24 -12.98
N ARG A 93 33.09 -4.17 -13.61
CA ARG A 93 32.54 -2.99 -12.92
C ARG A 93 31.01 -2.95 -12.82
N ILE A 94 30.30 -3.84 -13.50
CA ILE A 94 28.84 -3.78 -13.68
C ILE A 94 28.08 -4.64 -12.63
N GLY A 95 28.76 -5.56 -11.94
CA GLY A 95 28.15 -6.45 -10.95
C GLY A 95 27.53 -7.70 -11.60
N GLU A 96 27.67 -8.85 -10.94
CA GLU A 96 27.36 -10.18 -11.51
C GLU A 96 25.90 -10.30 -11.97
N ASP A 97 24.94 -9.82 -11.16
CA ASP A 97 23.51 -9.94 -11.48
C ASP A 97 23.10 -9.06 -12.69
N LEU A 98 23.76 -7.91 -12.91
CA LEU A 98 23.50 -7.06 -14.08
C LEU A 98 24.17 -7.60 -15.35
N VAL A 99 25.35 -8.23 -15.21
CA VAL A 99 26.05 -8.89 -16.32
C VAL A 99 25.25 -10.11 -16.80
N ASP A 100 24.73 -10.91 -15.88
CA ASP A 100 23.97 -12.13 -16.22
C ASP A 100 22.64 -11.80 -16.91
N MET A 101 21.98 -10.68 -16.54
CA MET A 101 20.77 -10.21 -17.23
C MET A 101 21.00 -9.77 -18.68
N GLY A 102 22.24 -9.41 -19.03
CA GLY A 102 22.62 -9.00 -20.39
C GLY A 102 22.86 -10.14 -21.35
N THR A 103 22.88 -11.37 -20.86
CA THR A 103 23.08 -12.56 -21.68
C THR A 103 21.74 -13.09 -22.18
N GLU A 104 21.73 -13.77 -23.33
CA GLU A 104 20.51 -14.40 -23.86
C GLU A 104 19.91 -15.46 -22.90
N GLU A 105 20.73 -15.97 -21.99
CA GLU A 105 20.35 -16.87 -20.90
C GLU A 105 20.13 -16.10 -19.59
N ALA A 106 19.13 -15.22 -19.57
CA ALA A 106 18.77 -14.48 -18.35
C ALA A 106 18.57 -15.46 -17.17
N PRO A 107 19.20 -15.22 -16.00
CA PRO A 107 19.09 -16.13 -14.87
C PRO A 107 17.63 -16.21 -14.39
N LYS A 108 17.15 -17.44 -14.12
CA LYS A 108 15.78 -17.70 -13.63
C LYS A 108 15.46 -17.03 -12.30
N TYR A 109 16.47 -16.57 -11.57
CA TYR A 109 16.34 -15.95 -10.25
C TYR A 109 17.29 -14.77 -10.14
N PHE A 110 16.76 -13.62 -9.72
CA PHE A 110 17.54 -12.42 -9.46
C PHE A 110 17.23 -11.89 -8.06
N SER A 111 18.26 -11.43 -7.36
CA SER A 111 18.08 -10.82 -6.04
C SER A 111 17.90 -9.32 -6.21
N LEU A 112 16.71 -8.80 -5.89
CA LEU A 112 16.47 -7.36 -5.91
C LEU A 112 17.48 -6.58 -5.05
N GLN A 113 17.98 -7.18 -3.97
CA GLN A 113 18.99 -6.55 -3.11
C GLN A 113 20.34 -6.42 -3.81
N ASN A 114 20.73 -7.43 -4.58
CA ASN A 114 21.97 -7.44 -5.33
C ASN A 114 21.89 -6.45 -6.49
N ILE A 115 20.78 -6.46 -7.24
CA ILE A 115 20.53 -5.47 -8.31
C ILE A 115 20.61 -4.04 -7.76
N MET A 116 19.96 -3.75 -6.63
CA MET A 116 20.04 -2.42 -6.02
C MET A 116 21.48 -2.05 -5.60
N ALA A 117 22.27 -3.02 -5.14
CA ALA A 117 23.67 -2.81 -4.79
C ALA A 117 24.56 -2.60 -6.02
N ASP A 118 24.25 -3.28 -7.13
CA ASP A 118 25.00 -3.18 -8.37
C ASP A 118 24.68 -1.88 -9.14
N LEU A 119 23.43 -1.40 -9.07
CA LEU A 119 23.03 -0.08 -9.57
C LEU A 119 23.82 1.07 -8.91
N GLU A 120 24.16 0.94 -7.62
CA GLU A 120 24.98 1.92 -6.91
C GLU A 120 26.45 1.93 -7.41
N LYS A 121 26.95 0.80 -7.92
CA LYS A 121 28.33 0.64 -8.42
C LYS A 121 28.52 1.10 -9.86
N LEU A 122 27.43 1.31 -10.61
CA LEU A 122 27.52 1.76 -12.00
C LEU A 122 28.35 3.07 -12.09
N PRO A 123 29.24 3.21 -13.08
CA PRO A 123 30.04 4.43 -13.26
C PRO A 123 29.19 5.58 -13.86
N ARG A 124 29.56 6.84 -13.59
CA ARG A 124 28.97 8.01 -14.29
C ARG A 124 29.75 8.20 -15.56
N VAL A 125 29.07 8.44 -16.67
CA VAL A 125 29.74 8.68 -17.95
C VAL A 125 29.83 10.18 -18.18
N SER A 126 30.90 10.81 -17.71
CA SER A 126 31.13 12.22 -18.01
C SER A 126 31.63 12.35 -19.46
N LEU A 127 30.90 13.12 -20.27
CA LEU A 127 31.29 13.55 -21.60
C LEU A 127 32.59 14.35 -21.52
N VAL A 128 33.73 13.67 -21.69
CA VAL A 128 35.01 14.31 -21.95
C VAL A 128 35.35 13.93 -23.39
N ASP A 129 35.13 14.89 -24.29
CA ASP A 129 35.57 14.91 -25.69
C ASP A 129 34.97 13.84 -26.64
N SER A 130 33.63 13.69 -26.68
CA SER A 130 32.95 13.00 -27.79
C SER A 130 32.53 14.03 -28.86
N ASP A 131 33.27 14.09 -29.96
CA ASP A 131 32.96 14.96 -31.13
C ASP A 131 31.73 14.48 -31.94
N ASP A 132 31.17 13.31 -31.61
CA ASP A 132 29.98 12.75 -32.24
C ASP A 132 28.71 13.01 -31.42
N GLY A 133 27.75 13.72 -32.03
CA GLY A 133 26.53 14.20 -31.36
C GLY A 133 25.56 13.10 -30.93
N ASP A 134 25.60 11.93 -31.57
CA ASP A 134 24.70 10.81 -31.27
C ASP A 134 25.18 10.03 -30.02
N ASP A 135 26.49 9.81 -29.88
CA ASP A 135 27.08 9.20 -28.68
C ASP A 135 26.88 10.08 -27.44
N ALA A 136 26.90 11.40 -27.63
CA ALA A 136 26.64 12.36 -26.56
C ALA A 136 25.19 12.32 -26.06
N ALA A 137 24.22 12.04 -26.93
CA ALA A 137 22.82 11.89 -26.55
C ALA A 137 22.59 10.59 -25.76
N LEU A 138 23.22 9.51 -26.23
CA LEU A 138 23.15 8.18 -25.62
C LEU A 138 23.75 8.14 -24.20
N MET A 139 24.88 8.82 -23.98
CA MET A 139 25.50 8.94 -22.66
C MET A 139 24.63 9.73 -21.67
N ARG A 140 23.90 10.74 -22.13
CA ARG A 140 22.94 11.48 -21.29
C ARG A 140 21.76 10.62 -20.91
N GLU A 141 21.20 9.87 -21.86
CA GLU A 141 20.10 8.94 -21.59
C GLU A 141 20.52 7.88 -20.57
N TYR A 142 21.75 7.36 -20.68
CA TYR A 142 22.32 6.45 -19.68
C TYR A 142 22.38 7.08 -18.28
N ASP A 143 22.96 8.28 -18.15
CA ASP A 143 23.12 8.94 -16.86
C ASP A 143 21.76 9.29 -16.23
N GLU A 144 20.78 9.72 -17.03
CA GLU A 144 19.39 9.97 -16.61
C GLU A 144 18.72 8.68 -16.11
N LEU A 145 18.86 7.59 -16.87
CA LEU A 145 18.27 6.31 -16.51
C LEU A 145 18.90 5.74 -15.25
N ARG A 146 20.22 5.82 -15.13
CA ARG A 146 20.95 5.42 -13.93
C ARG A 146 20.49 6.22 -12.72
N GLN A 147 20.33 7.53 -12.85
CA GLN A 147 19.83 8.37 -11.76
C GLN A 147 18.42 7.95 -11.36
N SER A 148 17.51 7.75 -12.32
CA SER A 148 16.15 7.29 -12.07
C SER A 148 16.11 5.94 -11.34
N LEU A 149 16.98 5.00 -11.73
CA LEU A 149 17.08 3.69 -11.10
C LEU A 149 17.64 3.77 -9.67
N ALA A 150 18.62 4.64 -9.43
CA ALA A 150 19.15 4.89 -8.09
C ALA A 150 18.09 5.51 -7.16
N GLU A 151 17.30 6.46 -7.66
CA GLU A 151 16.18 7.06 -6.92
C GLU A 151 15.11 6.01 -6.57
N LYS A 152 14.74 5.14 -7.53
CA LYS A 152 13.82 4.03 -7.28
C LYS A 152 14.34 3.06 -6.23
N ALA A 153 15.62 2.68 -6.29
CA ALA A 153 16.25 1.82 -5.29
C ALA A 153 16.22 2.46 -3.89
N GLN A 154 16.45 3.78 -3.79
CA GLN A 154 16.35 4.52 -2.54
C GLN A 154 14.92 4.54 -1.99
N VAL A 155 13.91 4.75 -2.83
CA VAL A 155 12.50 4.70 -2.44
C VAL A 155 12.13 3.32 -1.92
N ILE A 156 12.56 2.24 -2.58
CA ILE A 156 12.33 0.86 -2.12
C ILE A 156 12.97 0.63 -0.74
N ARG A 157 14.20 1.10 -0.54
CA ARG A 157 14.91 0.99 0.75
C ARG A 157 14.16 1.71 1.86
N LEU A 158 13.71 2.94 1.62
CA LEU A 158 12.92 3.72 2.57
C LEU A 158 11.55 3.08 2.84
N GLY A 159 10.90 2.56 1.79
CA GLY A 159 9.64 1.84 1.90
C GLY A 159 9.76 0.63 2.81
N LYS A 160 10.81 -0.18 2.67
CA LYS A 160 11.07 -1.35 3.53
C LYS A 160 11.24 -0.97 5.01
N ILE A 161 11.92 0.14 5.30
CA ILE A 161 12.09 0.64 6.67
C ILE A 161 10.74 1.09 7.24
N LYS A 162 9.98 1.89 6.48
CA LYS A 162 8.66 2.37 6.92
C LYS A 162 7.67 1.24 7.14
N LEU A 163 7.64 0.25 6.24
CA LEU A 163 6.77 -0.92 6.34
C LEU A 163 7.04 -1.67 7.64
N ARG A 164 8.31 -1.92 7.98
CA ARG A 164 8.70 -2.57 9.24
C ARG A 164 8.20 -1.79 10.46
N ASN A 165 8.31 -0.46 10.43
CA ASN A 165 7.84 0.39 11.53
C ASN A 165 6.32 0.35 11.67
N TRP A 166 5.58 0.42 10.57
CA TRP A 166 4.12 0.34 10.58
C TRP A 166 3.63 -1.03 11.03
N GLN A 167 4.31 -2.10 10.63
CA GLN A 167 3.97 -3.44 11.08
C GLN A 167 4.16 -3.59 12.59
N SER A 168 5.27 -3.08 13.15
CA SER A 168 5.45 -3.05 14.61
C SER A 168 4.41 -2.19 15.34
N GLN A 169 3.92 -1.10 14.74
CA GLN A 169 2.84 -0.29 15.31
C GLN A 169 1.50 -1.02 15.27
N LEU A 170 1.22 -1.72 14.18
CA LEU A 170 0.03 -2.55 14.02
C LEU A 170 0.00 -3.67 15.05
N ASP A 171 1.11 -4.42 15.20
CA ASP A 171 1.22 -5.51 16.18
C ASP A 171 0.90 -5.02 17.61
N LYS A 172 1.38 -3.82 17.98
CA LYS A 172 1.08 -3.22 19.29
C LYS A 172 -0.38 -2.85 19.45
N LEU A 173 -1.02 -2.37 18.37
CA LEU A 173 -2.42 -1.99 18.39
C LEU A 173 -3.31 -3.24 18.46
N GLU A 174 -2.98 -4.29 17.73
CA GLU A 174 -3.65 -5.59 17.80
C GLU A 174 -3.52 -6.22 19.20
N LEU A 175 -2.34 -6.13 19.81
CA LEU A 175 -2.13 -6.54 21.20
C LEU A 175 -2.98 -5.73 22.19
N LEU A 176 -3.11 -4.41 22.00
CA LEU A 176 -3.97 -3.58 22.84
C LEU A 176 -5.44 -3.96 22.66
N VAL A 177 -5.90 -4.13 21.43
CA VAL A 177 -7.29 -4.49 21.12
C VAL A 177 -7.63 -5.87 21.65
N SER A 178 -6.73 -6.85 21.51
CA SER A 178 -6.92 -8.19 22.08
C SER A 178 -6.96 -8.16 23.60
N ALA A 179 -6.06 -7.45 24.27
CA ALA A 179 -6.08 -7.29 25.71
C ALA A 179 -7.40 -6.68 26.21
N VAL A 180 -7.89 -5.62 25.54
CA VAL A 180 -9.20 -5.02 25.87
C VAL A 180 -10.34 -6.01 25.67
N ARG A 181 -10.30 -6.82 24.60
CA ARG A 181 -11.33 -7.83 24.34
C ARG A 181 -11.35 -8.93 25.40
N GLU A 182 -10.18 -9.35 25.85
CA GLU A 182 -10.03 -10.35 26.91
C GLU A 182 -10.54 -9.85 28.26
N THR A 183 -10.24 -8.59 28.63
CA THR A 183 -10.62 -8.05 29.95
C THR A 183 -12.02 -7.46 30.02
N HIS A 184 -12.53 -6.89 28.91
CA HIS A 184 -13.78 -6.13 28.89
C HIS A 184 -14.85 -6.68 27.93
N GLY A 185 -14.58 -7.81 27.28
CA GLY A 185 -15.51 -8.47 26.36
C GLY A 185 -15.28 -8.10 24.89
N ASN A 186 -15.96 -8.78 23.97
CA ASN A 186 -15.63 -8.75 22.53
C ASN A 186 -15.74 -7.38 21.82
N ASP A 187 -16.33 -6.37 22.46
CA ASP A 187 -16.52 -5.04 21.88
C ASP A 187 -15.49 -4.02 22.40
N ALA A 188 -14.31 -4.01 21.76
CA ALA A 188 -13.27 -3.02 22.05
C ALA A 188 -13.67 -1.60 21.66
N GLU A 189 -14.56 -1.43 20.68
CA GLU A 189 -14.95 -0.11 20.20
C GLU A 189 -15.82 0.62 21.24
N ALA A 190 -16.79 -0.10 21.82
CA ALA A 190 -17.56 0.40 22.96
C ALA A 190 -16.67 0.75 24.15
N TYR A 191 -15.64 -0.06 24.43
CA TYR A 191 -14.69 0.23 25.50
C TYR A 191 -13.97 1.57 25.29
N PHE A 192 -13.41 1.81 24.11
CA PHE A 192 -12.69 3.06 23.83
C PHE A 192 -13.62 4.28 23.79
N ARG A 193 -14.87 4.10 23.31
CA ARG A 193 -15.88 5.15 23.29
C ARG A 193 -16.25 5.63 24.70
N ASP A 194 -16.45 4.69 25.62
CA ASP A 194 -16.91 4.97 26.97
C ASP A 194 -15.75 5.15 27.97
N TYR A 195 -14.49 4.98 27.54
CA TYR A 195 -13.31 4.95 28.41
C TYR A 195 -13.24 6.16 29.34
N ARG A 196 -13.46 7.36 28.80
CA ARG A 196 -13.43 8.61 29.58
C ARG A 196 -14.48 8.61 30.70
N GLU A 197 -15.71 8.18 30.40
CA GLU A 197 -16.79 8.16 31.38
C GLU A 197 -16.54 7.12 32.47
N ARG A 198 -16.00 5.95 32.09
CA ARG A 198 -15.60 4.91 33.05
C ARG A 198 -14.51 5.39 34.00
N VAL A 199 -13.44 6.01 33.47
CA VAL A 199 -12.36 6.58 34.28
C VAL A 199 -12.89 7.64 35.24
N LEU A 200 -13.78 8.54 34.77
CA LEU A 200 -14.40 9.56 35.63
C LEU A 200 -15.28 8.94 36.72
N LYS A 201 -16.03 7.89 36.40
CA LYS A 201 -16.88 7.19 37.36
C LYS A 201 -16.04 6.49 38.43
N GLU A 202 -15.02 5.74 38.04
CA GLU A 202 -14.11 5.05 38.97
C GLU A 202 -13.33 6.04 39.85
N ALA A 203 -12.91 7.18 39.30
CA ALA A 203 -12.27 8.24 40.08
C ALA A 203 -13.22 8.81 41.15
N LYS A 204 -14.50 9.06 40.80
CA LYS A 204 -15.52 9.54 41.74
C LYS A 204 -15.84 8.51 42.82
N GLU A 205 -15.99 7.24 42.44
CA GLU A 205 -16.22 6.15 43.40
C GLU A 205 -15.03 6.00 44.37
N SER A 206 -13.81 6.10 43.86
CA SER A 206 -12.59 6.09 44.67
C SER A 206 -12.52 7.28 45.63
N ALA A 207 -12.88 8.48 45.18
CA ALA A 207 -12.95 9.67 46.03
C ALA A 207 -14.00 9.52 47.15
N MET A 208 -15.18 8.98 46.84
CA MET A 208 -16.22 8.69 47.83
C MET A 208 -15.75 7.66 48.86
N LEU A 209 -15.07 6.59 48.43
CA LEU A 209 -14.49 5.59 49.33
C LEU A 209 -13.47 6.21 50.28
N ILE A 210 -12.59 7.08 49.78
CA ILE A 210 -11.62 7.81 50.61
C ILE A 210 -12.32 8.69 51.64
N GLU A 211 -13.36 9.44 51.23
CA GLU A 211 -14.16 10.25 52.14
C GLU A 211 -14.85 9.41 53.22
N GLU A 212 -15.42 8.26 52.85
CA GLU A 212 -16.06 7.36 53.81
C GLU A 212 -15.07 6.83 54.84
N VAL A 213 -13.88 6.42 54.39
CA VAL A 213 -12.81 5.94 55.29
C VAL A 213 -12.37 7.05 56.24
N LEU A 214 -12.19 8.28 55.75
CA LEU A 214 -11.84 9.44 56.58
C LEU A 214 -12.93 9.79 57.60
N LYS A 215 -14.22 9.62 57.26
CA LYS A 215 -15.36 9.93 58.13
C LYS A 215 -15.63 8.83 59.17
N LYS A 216 -15.57 7.56 58.78
CA LYS A 216 -15.96 6.42 59.64
C LYS A 216 -14.87 5.99 60.61
N ASN A 217 -13.61 6.30 60.31
CA ASN A 217 -12.49 5.65 60.96
C ASN A 217 -11.64 6.70 61.72
N THR A 218 -12.07 7.01 62.94
CA THR A 218 -11.46 8.05 63.81
C THR A 218 -10.13 7.63 64.45
N GLN A 219 -9.70 6.38 64.27
CA GLN A 219 -8.44 5.83 64.80
C GLN A 219 -7.30 5.79 63.78
N LEU A 220 -7.42 6.46 62.62
CA LEU A 220 -6.31 6.56 61.68
C LEU A 220 -5.14 7.35 62.29
N SER A 221 -3.91 6.83 62.10
CA SER A 221 -2.70 7.57 62.41
C SER A 221 -2.63 8.86 61.58
N PRO A 222 -2.05 9.96 62.12
CA PRO A 222 -1.98 11.26 61.43
C PRO A 222 -1.42 11.13 60.02
N ASP A 223 -0.32 10.40 59.86
CA ASP A 223 0.36 10.21 58.57
C ASP A 223 -0.52 9.55 57.50
N LYS A 224 -1.38 8.60 57.89
CA LYS A 224 -2.29 7.91 56.95
C LYS A 224 -3.48 8.79 56.58
N ARG A 225 -3.90 9.66 57.51
CA ARG A 225 -4.97 10.61 57.30
C ARG A 225 -4.54 11.71 56.32
N ASP A 226 -3.32 12.22 56.48
CA ASP A 226 -2.75 13.23 55.59
C ASP A 226 -2.55 12.67 54.17
N LEU A 227 -2.06 11.43 54.05
CA LEU A 227 -1.95 10.74 52.76
C LEU A 227 -3.31 10.58 52.06
N LEU A 228 -4.36 10.20 52.79
CA LEU A 228 -5.71 10.07 52.23
C LEU A 228 -6.32 11.42 51.86
N LEU A 229 -6.04 12.48 52.61
CA LEU A 229 -6.46 13.84 52.27
C LEU A 229 -5.73 14.35 51.01
N GLU A 230 -4.47 14.00 50.83
CA GLU A 230 -3.70 14.34 49.63
C GLU A 230 -4.21 13.57 48.39
N LEU A 231 -4.47 12.26 48.53
CA LEU A 231 -5.10 11.45 47.49
C LEU A 231 -6.50 11.98 47.13
N ALA A 232 -7.33 12.32 48.12
CA ALA A 232 -8.66 12.89 47.88
C ALA A 232 -8.58 14.20 47.08
N LYS A 233 -7.58 15.06 47.35
CA LYS A 233 -7.35 16.29 46.57
C LYS A 233 -6.92 16.01 45.13
N GLN A 234 -6.12 14.96 44.89
CA GLN A 234 -5.71 14.55 43.55
C GLN A 234 -6.86 14.00 42.70
N PHE A 235 -7.85 13.34 43.33
CA PHE A 235 -9.03 12.83 42.63
C PHE A 235 -10.15 13.87 42.45
N ASN A 236 -10.09 15.00 43.18
CA ASN A 236 -11.09 16.08 43.10
C ASN A 236 -10.87 17.07 41.92
N PHE A 237 -10.12 16.69 40.88
CA PHE A 237 -10.05 17.49 39.65
C PHE A 237 -11.32 17.30 38.81
N ALA A 238 -12.39 18.02 39.18
CA ALA A 238 -13.46 18.50 38.31
C ALA A 238 -14.13 19.72 38.95
#